data_AF-A0A9D6TYT7-F1
#
_entry.id   AF-A0A9D6TYT7-F1
#
_cell.length_a   1.000
_cell.length_b   1.000
_cell.length_c   1.000
_cell.angle_alpha   90.00
_cell.angle_beta   90.00
_cell.angle_gamma   90.00
#
_symmetry.space_group_name_H-M   'P 1'
#
loop_
_entity.id
_entity.type
_entity.pdbx_description
1 polymer ?
#
loop_
_entity_poly.entity_id
_entity_poly.type
_entity_poly.pdbx_seq_one_letter_code
_entity_poly.pdbx_strand_id
1 'polypeptide(L)'
;MDPDLVLEVSYCTSSMRLTAQRRHPGEPFHLTFWEKNQSQPDSCPAGEGFARVLAQLTSLKLRRTLNAREAEEYFRRNPLPSWAELVIRDVSALEPFRALLHSVAGSTPEALVHFQGVTYLVDFEPQVFSLLAGGCRTLGVERPLRRND
;
A
#
# COMPACT_ATOMS: atom_id res chain seq x y z
N MET A 1 2.74 6.00 -11.64
CA MET A 1 3.95 6.57 -11.02
C MET A 1 5.09 5.61 -11.28
N ASP A 2 6.30 6.08 -11.52
CA ASP A 2 7.45 5.18 -11.69
C ASP A 2 7.92 4.67 -10.30
N PRO A 3 7.87 3.36 -10.02
CA PRO A 3 8.32 2.82 -8.73
C PRO A 3 9.81 3.08 -8.45
N ASP A 4 10.64 3.25 -9.48
CA ASP A 4 12.07 3.51 -9.32
C ASP A 4 12.38 4.93 -8.84
N LEU A 5 11.39 5.83 -8.92
CA LEU A 5 11.48 7.20 -8.45
C LEU A 5 10.86 7.40 -7.05
N VAL A 6 10.17 6.41 -6.49
CA VAL A 6 9.56 6.50 -5.16
C VAL A 6 10.63 6.58 -4.08
N LEU A 7 10.49 7.48 -3.12
CA LEU A 7 11.40 7.59 -1.97
C LEU A 7 10.74 7.14 -0.66
N GLU A 8 9.43 7.35 -0.53
CA GLU A 8 8.68 6.99 0.66
C GLU A 8 7.31 6.44 0.29
N VAL A 9 6.92 5.36 0.97
CA VAL A 9 5.55 4.85 1.01
C VAL A 9 5.12 4.74 2.45
N SER A 10 3.97 5.30 2.80
CA SER A 10 3.32 5.06 4.08
C SER A 10 1.94 4.46 3.87
N TYR A 11 1.63 3.41 4.61
CA TYR A 11 0.32 2.76 4.63
C TYR A 11 -0.13 2.65 6.07
N CYS A 12 -1.24 3.30 6.42
CA CYS A 12 -1.72 3.39 7.79
C CYS A 12 -3.17 2.94 7.90
N THR A 13 -3.49 2.08 8.86
CA THR A 13 -4.85 1.71 9.25
C THR A 13 -5.07 2.09 10.71
N SER A 14 -6.26 1.80 11.25
CA SER A 14 -6.55 1.95 12.68
C SER A 14 -5.77 0.98 13.58
N SER A 15 -5.15 -0.06 13.01
CA SER A 15 -4.46 -1.13 13.73
C SER A 15 -2.99 -1.27 13.37
N MET A 16 -2.50 -0.65 12.30
CA MET A 16 -1.09 -0.75 11.91
C MET A 16 -0.60 0.45 11.11
N ARG A 17 0.71 0.65 11.10
CA ARG A 17 1.41 1.61 10.26
C ARG A 17 2.64 0.97 9.65
N LEU A 18 2.73 1.02 8.33
CA LEU A 18 3.93 0.72 7.55
C LEU A 18 4.51 2.03 7.03
N THR A 19 5.83 2.18 7.15
CA THR A 19 6.60 3.22 6.47
C THR A 19 7.77 2.54 5.76
N ALA A 20 7.93 2.80 4.47
CA ALA A 20 9.04 2.33 3.66
C ALA A 20 9.79 3.54 3.14
N GLN A 21 11.09 3.63 3.38
CA GLN A 21 11.90 4.79 2.98
C GLN A 21 13.24 4.37 2.37
N ARG A 22 13.71 5.14 1.40
CA ARG A 22 15.10 5.13 0.90
C ARG A 22 15.58 6.57 0.66
N ARG A 23 16.89 6.82 0.66
CA ARG A 23 17.41 8.19 0.53
C ARG A 23 17.47 8.64 -0.92
N HIS A 24 17.83 7.73 -1.82
CA HIS A 24 17.98 8.00 -3.25
C HIS A 24 17.36 6.90 -4.11
N PRO A 25 16.95 7.21 -5.36
CA PRO A 25 16.59 6.19 -6.35
C PRO A 25 17.68 5.11 -6.49
N GLY A 26 17.25 3.85 -6.61
CA GLY A 26 18.16 2.71 -6.73
C GLY A 26 18.69 2.15 -5.40
N GLU A 27 18.53 2.86 -4.28
CA GLU A 27 18.82 2.29 -2.96
C GLU A 27 17.70 1.32 -2.52
N PRO A 28 18.02 0.31 -1.69
CA PRO A 28 17.00 -0.54 -1.08
C PRO A 28 16.14 0.25 -0.10
N PHE A 29 14.85 -0.06 -0.06
CA PHE A 29 13.96 0.47 0.96
C PHE A 29 14.26 -0.17 2.32
N HIS A 30 14.17 0.64 3.36
CA HIS A 30 14.05 0.16 4.73
C HIS A 30 12.60 0.30 5.19
N LEU A 31 12.06 -0.77 5.78
CA LEU A 31 10.69 -0.86 6.23
C LEU A 31 10.65 -0.73 7.74
N THR A 32 9.73 0.09 8.23
CA THR A 32 9.37 0.18 9.64
C THR A 32 7.89 -0.11 9.76
N PHE A 33 7.56 -1.11 10.57
CA PHE A 33 6.20 -1.60 10.76
C PHE A 33 5.81 -1.52 12.22
N TRP A 34 4.62 -0.99 12.50
CA TRP A 34 4.09 -0.82 13.84
C TRP A 34 2.67 -1.35 13.91
N GLU A 35 2.40 -2.28 14.83
CA GLU A 35 1.04 -2.74 15.13
C GLU A 35 0.47 -2.09 16.39
N LYS A 36 -0.85 -1.94 16.43
CA LYS A 36 -1.58 -1.57 17.64
C LYS A 36 -1.29 -2.61 18.71
N ASN A 37 -0.76 -2.16 19.84
CA ASN A 37 -0.32 -2.96 21.00
C ASN A 37 1.10 -3.55 20.93
N GLN A 38 1.88 -3.27 19.89
CA GLN A 38 3.33 -3.49 19.97
C GLN A 38 4.01 -2.36 20.75
N SER A 39 5.00 -2.72 21.57
CA SER A 39 5.79 -1.77 22.35
C SER A 39 6.92 -1.12 21.55
N GLN A 40 7.38 -1.78 20.49
CA GLN A 40 8.44 -1.30 19.61
C GLN A 40 8.10 -1.64 18.15
N PRO A 41 8.56 -0.83 17.18
CA PRO A 41 8.36 -1.15 15.78
C PRO A 41 9.22 -2.34 15.38
N ASP A 42 8.72 -3.13 14.44
CA ASP A 42 9.55 -4.05 13.68
C ASP A 42 10.24 -3.28 12.54
N SER A 43 11.45 -3.69 12.16
CA SER A 43 12.20 -3.05 11.08
C SER A 43 13.03 -4.04 10.30
N CYS A 44 12.99 -3.93 8.97
CA CYS A 44 13.62 -4.87 8.06
C CYS A 44 14.00 -4.20 6.74
N PRO A 45 15.01 -4.71 6.01
CA PRO A 45 15.19 -4.36 4.61
C PRO A 45 13.96 -4.81 3.80
N ALA A 46 13.63 -4.06 2.75
CA ALA A 46 12.59 -4.46 1.82
C ALA A 46 13.04 -5.65 0.96
N GLY A 47 12.19 -6.67 0.87
CA GLY A 47 12.37 -7.84 0.02
C GLY A 47 11.40 -7.87 -1.16
N GLU A 48 11.25 -9.05 -1.79
CA GLU A 48 10.40 -9.22 -2.97
C GLU A 48 8.91 -8.93 -2.68
N GLY A 49 8.46 -9.22 -1.47
CA GLY A 49 7.08 -8.93 -1.04
C GLY A 49 6.78 -7.44 -1.15
N PHE A 50 7.68 -6.59 -0.66
CA PHE A 50 7.53 -5.14 -0.79
C PHE A 50 7.60 -4.67 -2.24
N ALA A 51 8.50 -5.23 -3.06
CA ALA A 51 8.59 -4.87 -4.48
C ALA A 51 7.26 -5.10 -5.22
N ARG A 52 6.56 -6.21 -4.93
CA ARG A 52 5.23 -6.49 -5.49
C ARG A 52 4.18 -5.49 -5.01
N VAL A 53 4.17 -5.19 -3.71
CA VAL A 53 3.27 -4.18 -3.14
C VAL A 53 3.50 -2.81 -3.80
N LEU A 54 4.75 -2.38 -3.90
CA LEU A 54 5.12 -1.10 -4.52
C LEU A 54 4.68 -1.03 -5.98
N ALA A 55 4.93 -2.10 -6.75
CA ALA A 55 4.48 -2.19 -8.14
C ALA A 55 2.96 -2.03 -8.26
N GLN A 56 2.17 -2.71 -7.41
CA GLN A 56 0.72 -2.57 -7.44
C GLN A 56 0.27 -1.15 -7.07
N LEU A 57 0.81 -0.57 -6.00
CA LEU A 57 0.42 0.75 -5.50
C LEU A 57 0.77 1.89 -6.47
N THR A 58 1.81 1.72 -7.29
CA THR A 58 2.26 2.73 -8.27
C THR A 58 1.62 2.56 -9.66
N SER A 59 0.91 1.46 -9.90
CA SER A 59 0.31 1.10 -11.20
C SER A 59 -1.18 0.73 -11.12
N LEU A 60 -1.92 1.34 -10.19
CA LEU A 60 -3.35 1.09 -10.00
C LEU A 60 -4.14 1.26 -11.31
N LYS A 61 -4.75 0.16 -11.78
CA LYS A 61 -5.53 0.17 -13.02
C LYS A 61 -6.97 0.54 -12.71
N LEU A 62 -7.41 1.69 -13.22
CA LEU A 62 -8.78 2.14 -13.08
C LEU A 62 -9.73 1.20 -13.84
N ARG A 63 -10.76 0.70 -13.14
CA ARG A 63 -11.86 -0.04 -13.75
C ARG A 63 -13.01 0.89 -14.07
N ARG A 64 -13.47 1.62 -13.06
CA ARG A 64 -14.54 2.61 -13.18
C ARG A 64 -14.53 3.58 -12.01
N THR A 65 -15.18 4.71 -12.20
CA THR A 65 -15.51 5.66 -11.13
C THR A 65 -16.86 5.28 -10.53
N LEU A 66 -16.99 5.36 -9.19
CA LEU A 66 -18.28 5.20 -8.53
C LEU A 66 -19.07 6.51 -8.64
N ASN A 67 -20.37 6.41 -8.84
CA ASN A 67 -21.25 7.57 -8.73
C ASN A 67 -21.53 7.91 -7.25
N ALA A 68 -22.13 9.09 -7.00
CA ALA A 68 -22.39 9.58 -5.65
C ALA A 68 -23.23 8.61 -4.80
N ARG A 69 -24.24 7.97 -5.40
CA ARG A 69 -25.11 7.01 -4.69
C ARG A 69 -24.35 5.75 -4.31
N GLU A 70 -23.59 5.17 -5.24
CA GLU A 70 -22.76 4.00 -4.98
C GLU A 70 -21.74 4.28 -3.87
N ALA A 71 -21.07 5.44 -3.94
CA ALA A 71 -20.10 5.87 -2.95
C ALA A 71 -20.76 6.02 -1.56
N GLU A 72 -21.94 6.64 -1.48
CA GLU A 72 -22.68 6.80 -0.23
C GLU A 72 -23.13 5.45 0.37
N GLU A 73 -23.56 4.51 -0.46
CA GLU A 73 -23.88 3.15 -0.02
C GLU A 73 -22.64 2.43 0.55
N TYR A 74 -21.47 2.60 -0.08
CA TYR A 74 -20.21 2.06 0.43
C TYR A 74 -19.78 2.72 1.74
N PHE A 75 -19.83 4.05 1.82
CA PHE A 75 -19.40 4.80 3.01
C PHE A 75 -20.29 4.52 4.24
N ARG A 76 -21.59 4.24 4.03
CA ARG A 76 -22.48 3.82 5.13
C ARG A 76 -22.06 2.50 5.76
N ARG A 77 -21.53 1.58 4.96
CA ARG A 77 -21.08 0.25 5.44
C ARG A 77 -19.62 0.27 5.91
N ASN A 78 -18.79 1.10 5.28
CA ASN A 78 -17.36 1.20 5.51
C ASN A 78 -16.98 2.70 5.59
N PRO A 79 -17.12 3.33 6.75
CA PRO A 79 -16.91 4.77 6.89
C PRO A 79 -15.45 5.13 6.58
N LEU A 80 -15.19 6.26 5.92
CA LEU A 80 -13.83 6.66 5.50
C LEU A 80 -12.73 6.53 6.59
N PRO A 81 -12.98 6.82 7.88
CA PRO A 81 -11.98 6.62 8.93
C PRO A 81 -11.53 5.16 9.14
N SER A 82 -12.27 4.18 8.63
CA SER A 82 -11.89 2.77 8.66
C SER A 82 -11.01 2.36 7.47
N TRP A 83 -10.82 3.24 6.49
CA TRP A 83 -10.00 3.00 5.32
C TRP A 83 -8.52 3.19 5.66
N ALA A 84 -7.66 2.58 4.86
CA ALA A 84 -6.23 2.76 5.00
C ALA A 84 -5.79 4.07 4.33
N GLU A 85 -5.03 4.91 5.03
CA GLU A 85 -4.34 6.03 4.39
C GLU A 85 -3.09 5.52 3.66
N LEU A 86 -2.96 5.88 2.39
CA LEU A 86 -1.79 5.65 1.56
C LEU A 86 -1.15 7.00 1.22
N VAL A 87 0.14 7.11 1.49
CA VAL A 87 0.98 8.23 1.06
C VAL A 87 2.13 7.70 0.24
N ILE A 88 2.36 8.27 -0.95
CA ILE A 88 3.52 7.96 -1.78
C ILE A 88 4.23 9.27 -2.14
N ARG A 89 5.53 9.33 -1.87
CA ARG A 89 6.41 10.44 -2.21
C ARG A 89 7.49 9.94 -3.15
N ASP A 90 7.69 10.66 -4.25
CA ASP A 90 8.76 10.41 -5.20
C ASP A 90 9.87 11.47 -5.08
N VAL A 91 10.83 11.45 -5.99
CA VAL A 91 11.91 12.45 -6.07
C VAL A 91 11.44 13.84 -6.51
N SER A 92 10.20 13.99 -6.96
CA SER A 92 9.72 15.29 -7.43
C SER A 92 9.57 16.25 -6.26
N ALA A 93 9.63 17.55 -6.55
CA ALA A 93 9.32 18.59 -5.57
C ALA A 93 7.80 18.82 -5.40
N LEU A 94 6.96 17.95 -5.99
CA LEU A 94 5.51 18.06 -5.90
C LEU A 94 5.00 17.54 -4.56
N GLU A 95 3.73 17.84 -4.27
CA GLU A 95 3.07 17.28 -3.09
C GLU A 95 2.98 15.74 -3.20
N PRO A 96 3.16 15.01 -2.08
CA PRO A 96 2.98 13.57 -2.06
C PRO A 96 1.59 13.15 -2.52
N PHE A 97 1.50 12.04 -3.24
CA PHE A 97 0.23 11.40 -3.53
C PHE A 97 -0.39 10.89 -2.22
N ARG A 98 -1.66 11.24 -1.98
CA ARG A 98 -2.41 10.84 -0.78
C ARG A 98 -3.78 10.30 -1.16
N ALA A 99 -4.08 9.07 -0.78
CA ALA A 99 -5.38 8.45 -1.05
C ALA A 99 -5.83 7.59 0.13
N LEU A 100 -7.13 7.29 0.18
CA LEU A 100 -7.67 6.28 1.09
C LEU A 100 -7.94 4.99 0.30
N LEU A 101 -7.49 3.86 0.83
CA LEU A 101 -7.65 2.54 0.23
C LEU A 101 -8.55 1.67 1.09
N HIS A 102 -9.43 0.91 0.44
CA HIS A 102 -10.25 -0.09 1.10
C HIS A 102 -10.33 -1.35 0.26
N SER A 103 -10.08 -2.50 0.87
CA SER A 103 -10.29 -3.79 0.21
C SER A 103 -11.78 -4.03 0.00
N VAL A 104 -12.17 -4.51 -1.17
CA VAL A 104 -13.55 -4.96 -1.36
C VAL A 104 -13.69 -6.33 -0.73
N ALA A 105 -14.68 -6.52 0.15
CA ALA A 105 -14.89 -7.81 0.81
C ALA A 105 -15.22 -8.91 -0.22
N GLY A 106 -14.50 -10.03 -0.13
CA GLY A 106 -14.65 -11.17 -1.04
C GLY A 106 -13.32 -11.58 -1.69
N SER A 107 -13.35 -12.58 -2.56
CA SER A 107 -12.18 -13.05 -3.34
C SER A 107 -11.96 -12.23 -4.62
N THR A 108 -12.47 -10.99 -4.68
CA THR A 108 -12.37 -10.15 -5.88
C THR A 108 -11.03 -9.43 -5.92
N PRO A 109 -10.37 -9.35 -7.09
CA PRO A 109 -9.12 -8.62 -7.26
C PRO A 109 -9.39 -7.11 -7.42
N GLU A 110 -10.15 -6.54 -6.49
CA GLU A 110 -10.61 -5.16 -6.57
C GLU A 110 -10.43 -4.44 -5.24
N ALA A 111 -10.06 -3.17 -5.34
CA ALA A 111 -10.02 -2.25 -4.21
C ALA A 111 -10.73 -0.95 -4.56
N LEU A 112 -11.18 -0.24 -3.54
CA LEU A 112 -11.65 1.13 -3.67
C LEU A 112 -10.51 2.08 -3.29
N VAL A 113 -10.37 3.14 -4.09
CA VAL A 113 -9.42 4.22 -3.86
C VAL A 113 -10.21 5.52 -3.84
N HIS A 114 -10.15 6.24 -2.72
CA HIS A 114 -10.71 7.58 -2.61
C HIS A 114 -9.58 8.61 -2.71
N PHE A 115 -9.66 9.46 -3.73
CA PHE A 115 -8.63 10.45 -4.05
C PHE A 115 -9.32 11.74 -4.50
N GLN A 116 -8.95 12.88 -3.89
CA GLN A 116 -9.48 14.21 -4.22
C GLN A 116 -11.02 14.28 -4.31
N GLY A 117 -11.72 13.60 -3.39
CA GLY A 117 -13.19 13.61 -3.34
C GLY A 117 -13.88 12.64 -4.30
N VAL A 118 -13.11 11.88 -5.10
CA VAL A 118 -13.64 10.90 -6.05
C VAL A 118 -13.27 9.49 -5.61
N THR A 119 -14.22 8.55 -5.74
CA THR A 119 -13.99 7.13 -5.41
C THR A 119 -13.90 6.30 -6.69
N TYR A 120 -12.82 5.55 -6.80
CA TYR A 120 -12.50 4.69 -7.93
C TYR A 120 -12.50 3.23 -7.52
N LEU A 121 -13.03 2.37 -8.39
CA LEU A 121 -12.80 0.94 -8.33
C LEU A 121 -11.58 0.63 -9.19
N VAL A 122 -10.58 -0.03 -8.60
CA VAL A 122 -9.31 -0.35 -9.26
C VAL A 122 -9.02 -1.85 -9.17
N ASP A 123 -8.32 -2.37 -10.17
CA ASP A 123 -7.76 -3.72 -10.07
C ASP A 123 -6.69 -3.75 -8.97
N PHE A 124 -6.83 -4.69 -8.05
CA PHE A 124 -5.95 -4.82 -6.90
C PHE A 124 -5.76 -6.28 -6.53
N GLU A 125 -4.53 -6.77 -6.64
CA GLU A 125 -4.24 -8.16 -6.32
C GLU A 125 -4.56 -8.46 -4.84
N PRO A 126 -5.40 -9.47 -4.52
CA PRO A 126 -5.79 -9.76 -3.14
C PRO A 126 -4.60 -10.06 -2.23
N GLN A 127 -3.53 -10.61 -2.80
CA GLN A 127 -2.29 -10.93 -2.09
C GLN A 127 -1.61 -9.69 -1.50
N VAL A 128 -1.79 -8.50 -2.08
CA VAL A 128 -1.14 -7.27 -1.60
C VAL A 128 -1.61 -6.90 -0.20
N PHE A 129 -2.90 -7.04 0.12
CA PHE A 129 -3.39 -6.80 1.48
C PHE A 129 -2.83 -7.83 2.47
N SER A 130 -2.72 -9.09 2.06
CA SER A 130 -2.09 -10.14 2.89
C SER A 130 -0.59 -9.88 3.11
N LEU A 131 0.13 -9.39 2.09
CA LEU A 131 1.53 -9.00 2.21
C LEU A 131 1.70 -7.81 3.16
N LEU A 132 0.86 -6.78 3.06
CA LEU A 132 0.87 -5.63 3.95
C LEU A 132 0.58 -6.03 5.40
N ALA A 133 -0.42 -6.89 5.62
CA ALA A 133 -0.79 -7.37 6.95
C ALA A 133 0.28 -8.27 7.60
N GLY A 134 1.11 -8.95 6.80
CA GLY A 134 2.18 -9.80 7.31
C GLY A 134 3.42 -9.04 7.81
N GLY A 135 3.50 -7.73 7.56
CA GLY A 135 4.61 -6.88 8.01
C GLY A 135 5.97 -7.33 7.49
N CYS A 136 7.01 -7.20 8.31
CA CYS A 136 8.37 -7.57 7.91
C CYS A 136 8.53 -9.06 7.53
N ARG A 137 7.71 -9.96 8.08
CA ARG A 137 7.76 -11.40 7.76
C ARG A 137 7.39 -11.72 6.31
N THR A 138 6.58 -10.89 5.67
CA THR A 138 6.13 -11.08 4.29
C THR A 138 6.79 -10.08 3.34
N LEU A 139 7.09 -8.88 3.83
CA LEU A 139 7.64 -7.80 3.02
C LEU A 139 9.16 -7.83 2.94
N GLY A 140 9.86 -8.35 3.96
CA GLY A 140 11.32 -8.34 4.07
C GLY A 140 12.04 -9.63 3.64
N VAL A 141 11.32 -10.63 3.13
CA VAL A 141 11.94 -11.90 2.73
C VAL A 141 12.72 -11.72 1.42
N GLU A 142 14.05 -11.78 1.51
CA GLU A 142 14.92 -11.98 0.37
C GLU A 142 14.80 -13.42 -0.12
N ARG A 143 14.68 -13.63 -1.44
CA ARG A 143 14.77 -14.98 -1.99
C ARG A 143 16.11 -15.60 -1.55
N PRO A 144 16.16 -16.85 -1.08
CA PRO A 144 17.44 -17.55 -1.04
C PRO A 144 17.97 -17.56 -2.48
N LEU A 145 19.16 -17.01 -2.68
CA LEU A 145 19.94 -17.21 -3.91
C LEU A 145 19.93 -18.72 -4.18
N ARG A 146 19.23 -19.15 -5.22
CA ARG A 146 19.36 -20.53 -5.70
C ARG A 146 20.85 -20.72 -5.98
N ARG A 147 21.54 -21.50 -5.13
CA ARG A 147 22.79 -22.12 -5.53
C ARG A 147 22.41 -23.03 -6.70
N ASN A 148 22.81 -22.62 -7.90
CA ASN A 148 22.92 -23.56 -9.00
C ASN A 148 24.09 -24.47 -8.63
N ASP A 149 23.77 -25.67 -8.16
CA ASP A 149 24.68 -26.81 -8.21
C ASP A 149 24.69 -27.38 -9.64
#